data_AF-A0A6I3WA54-F1
#
_entry.id   AF-A0A6I3WA54-F1
#
_cell.length_a   1.000
_cell.length_b   1.000
_cell.length_c   1.000
_cell.angle_alpha   90.00
_cell.angle_beta   90.00
_cell.angle_gamma   90.00
#
_symmetry.space_group_name_H-M   'P 1'
#
loop_
_entity.id
_entity.type
_entity.pdbx_description
1 polymer ?
#
loop_
_entity_poly.entity_id
_entity_poly.type
_entity_poly.pdbx_seq_one_letter_code
_entity_poly.pdbx_strand_id
1 'polypeptide(L)'
;MNLPQIHEFLGCRTPDGWVQAALADQETLLIDHKNCEFKAASTALSLIAKYHSHVDLINLMSRLAREELVHHEQVMRLMKKRKIELRQLSASRYASGLRKVVRSHEPVKLVDTLVVGAFIEARSCERFEALVPHLDEELGKFYFGLLKSEARHFQGYLKLAYQYGDAKDIAQVIDRVRAAEQELIESPDVEFRFHSGVPA
;
A
#
# COMPACT_ATOMS: atom_id res chain seq x y z
N MET A 1 7.32 8.68 -20.39
CA MET A 1 7.72 7.41 -19.76
C MET A 1 6.47 6.56 -19.62
N ASN A 2 6.44 5.36 -20.24
CA ASN A 2 5.38 4.40 -19.96
C ASN A 2 5.71 3.71 -18.63
N LEU A 3 4.81 3.84 -17.66
CA LEU A 3 4.93 3.12 -16.39
C LEU A 3 4.37 1.70 -16.58
N PRO A 4 4.93 0.68 -15.90
CA PRO A 4 4.45 -0.69 -16.00
C PRO A 4 3.00 -0.81 -15.49
N GLN A 5 2.28 -1.80 -16.01
CA GLN A 5 1.00 -2.19 -15.42
C GLN A 5 1.23 -2.83 -14.04
N ILE A 6 0.22 -2.80 -13.17
CA ILE A 6 0.35 -3.26 -11.76
C ILE A 6 0.90 -4.69 -11.68
N HIS A 7 0.39 -5.59 -12.52
CA HIS A 7 0.80 -6.99 -12.52
C HIS A 7 2.20 -7.25 -13.11
N GLU A 8 2.73 -6.32 -13.92
CA GLU A 8 4.11 -6.39 -14.42
C GLU A 8 5.09 -5.77 -13.41
N PHE A 9 4.60 -4.85 -12.57
CA PHE A 9 5.39 -4.20 -11.54
C PHE A 9 5.63 -5.12 -10.33
N LEU A 10 4.58 -5.80 -9.86
CA LEU A 10 4.61 -6.72 -8.71
C LEU A 10 5.31 -8.04 -9.06
N GLY A 11 5.92 -8.69 -8.05
CA GLY A 11 6.64 -9.96 -8.24
C GLY A 11 5.75 -11.21 -8.22
N CYS A 12 4.55 -11.10 -7.65
CA CYS A 12 3.60 -12.20 -7.53
C CYS A 12 2.16 -11.69 -7.49
N ARG A 13 1.21 -12.61 -7.71
CA ARG A 13 -0.22 -12.38 -7.45
C ARG A 13 -0.53 -12.55 -5.97
N THR A 14 -1.64 -11.99 -5.51
CA THR A 14 -2.17 -12.30 -4.19
C THR A 14 -2.46 -13.81 -4.10
N PRO A 15 -1.89 -14.54 -3.12
CA PRO A 15 -2.14 -15.97 -2.98
C PRO A 15 -3.59 -16.28 -2.58
N ASP A 16 -4.17 -17.34 -3.13
CA ASP A 16 -5.54 -17.78 -2.81
C ASP A 16 -5.74 -18.01 -1.31
N GLY A 17 -4.73 -18.56 -0.61
CA GLY A 17 -4.78 -18.76 0.84
C GLY A 17 -5.01 -17.46 1.62
N TRP A 18 -4.44 -16.34 1.16
CA TRP A 18 -4.72 -15.04 1.74
C TRP A 18 -6.16 -14.57 1.44
N VAL A 19 -6.66 -14.79 0.22
CA VAL A 19 -8.05 -14.45 -0.14
C VAL A 19 -9.03 -15.23 0.75
N GLN A 20 -8.80 -16.53 0.96
CA GLN A 20 -9.64 -17.34 1.84
C GLN A 20 -9.63 -16.81 3.29
N ALA A 21 -8.46 -16.45 3.82
CA ALA A 21 -8.36 -15.85 5.14
C ALA A 21 -9.10 -14.50 5.24
N ALA A 22 -9.00 -13.67 4.20
CA ALA A 22 -9.69 -12.38 4.14
C ALA A 22 -11.21 -12.52 4.09
N LEU A 23 -11.73 -13.55 3.41
CA LEU A 23 -13.16 -13.84 3.38
C LEU A 23 -13.66 -14.42 4.71
N ALA A 24 -12.81 -15.17 5.41
CA ALA A 24 -13.12 -15.75 6.72
C ALA A 24 -13.13 -14.70 7.86
N ASP A 25 -12.32 -13.65 7.78
CA ASP A 25 -12.22 -12.61 8.82
C ASP A 25 -12.24 -11.18 8.24
N GLN A 26 -13.38 -10.81 7.66
CA GLN A 26 -13.58 -9.48 7.07
C GLN A 26 -13.57 -8.34 8.12
N GLU A 27 -13.82 -8.64 9.39
CA GLU A 27 -13.74 -7.62 10.44
C GLU A 27 -12.30 -7.18 10.67
N THR A 28 -11.37 -8.13 10.83
CA THR A 28 -9.93 -7.81 10.90
C THR A 28 -9.48 -7.09 9.64
N LEU A 29 -9.91 -7.55 8.45
CA LEU A 29 -9.58 -6.92 7.18
C LEU A 29 -9.97 -5.43 7.17
N LEU A 30 -11.20 -5.10 7.55
CA LEU A 30 -11.71 -3.73 7.53
C LEU A 30 -11.04 -2.85 8.60
N ILE A 31 -10.80 -3.38 9.80
CA ILE A 31 -10.10 -2.64 10.85
C ILE A 31 -8.66 -2.32 10.41
N ASP A 32 -7.94 -3.29 9.84
CA ASP A 32 -6.57 -3.06 9.37
C ASP A 32 -6.52 -2.19 8.11
N HIS A 33 -7.45 -2.37 7.17
CA HIS A 33 -7.60 -1.50 6.01
C HIS A 33 -7.75 -0.03 6.45
N LYS A 34 -8.67 0.25 7.37
CA LYS A 34 -8.83 1.57 7.98
C LYS A 34 -7.53 2.09 8.61
N ASN A 35 -6.75 1.22 9.24
CA ASN A 35 -5.44 1.60 9.79
C ASN A 35 -4.41 1.88 8.69
N CYS A 36 -4.43 1.14 7.58
CA CYS A 36 -3.56 1.36 6.43
C CYS A 36 -3.79 2.73 5.81
N GLU A 37 -5.04 3.14 5.61
CA GLU A 37 -5.38 4.48 5.11
C GLU A 37 -4.80 5.59 6.01
N PHE A 38 -4.97 5.45 7.32
CA PHE A 38 -4.41 6.41 8.27
C PHE A 38 -2.87 6.40 8.26
N LYS A 39 -2.24 5.22 8.16
CA LYS A 39 -0.78 5.07 8.06
C LYS A 39 -0.24 5.68 6.77
N ALA A 40 -0.96 5.60 5.66
CA ALA A 40 -0.60 6.22 4.38
C ALA A 40 -0.61 7.75 4.50
N ALA A 41 -1.68 8.33 5.05
CA ALA A 41 -1.75 9.75 5.35
C ALA A 41 -0.61 10.22 6.28
N SER A 42 -0.38 9.50 7.38
CA SER A 42 0.68 9.80 8.34
C SER A 42 2.08 9.73 7.73
N THR A 43 2.31 8.74 6.84
CA THR A 43 3.58 8.60 6.11
C THR A 43 3.79 9.78 5.15
N ALA A 44 2.76 10.19 4.42
CA ALA A 44 2.84 11.35 3.54
C ALA A 44 3.18 12.65 4.30
N LEU A 45 2.55 12.88 5.46
CA LEU A 45 2.88 14.01 6.33
C LEU A 45 4.32 13.95 6.87
N SER A 46 4.79 12.74 7.20
CA SER A 46 6.19 12.53 7.64
C SER A 46 7.20 12.85 6.53
N LEU A 47 6.87 12.52 5.28
CA LEU A 47 7.69 12.87 4.11
C LEU A 47 7.72 14.39 3.88
N ILE A 48 6.59 15.09 4.04
CA ILE A 48 6.55 16.57 3.98
C ILE A 48 7.47 17.18 5.02
N ALA A 49 7.37 16.73 6.27
CA ALA A 49 8.19 17.25 7.37
C ALA A 49 9.69 17.01 7.12
N LYS A 50 10.04 15.82 6.61
CA LYS A 50 11.44 15.45 6.36
C LYS A 50 12.05 16.18 5.15
N TYR A 51 11.30 16.31 4.06
CA TYR A 51 11.79 16.89 2.79
C TYR A 51 11.14 18.25 2.51
N HIS A 52 11.18 19.15 3.50
CA HIS A 52 10.47 20.43 3.51
C HIS A 52 10.88 21.43 2.39
N SER A 53 11.95 21.16 1.65
CA SER A 53 12.39 21.96 0.50
C SER A 53 11.97 21.38 -0.86
N HIS A 54 11.37 20.19 -0.90
CA HIS A 54 11.00 19.49 -2.12
C HIS A 54 9.56 19.81 -2.51
N VAL A 55 9.35 20.93 -3.19
CA VAL A 55 8.00 21.48 -3.49
C VAL A 55 7.07 20.48 -4.18
N ASP A 56 7.57 19.73 -5.18
CA ASP A 56 6.76 18.74 -5.90
C ASP A 56 6.35 17.56 -5.01
N LEU A 57 7.26 17.09 -4.15
CA LEU A 57 6.97 16.09 -3.12
C LEU A 57 5.90 16.61 -2.16
N ILE A 58 6.05 17.84 -1.66
CA ILE A 58 5.11 18.42 -0.68
C ILE A 58 3.71 18.52 -1.28
N ASN A 59 3.60 19.00 -2.52
CA ASN A 59 2.33 19.13 -3.21
C ASN A 59 1.67 17.76 -3.46
N LEU A 60 2.44 16.76 -3.88
CA LEU A 60 1.91 15.41 -4.09
C LEU A 60 1.47 14.77 -2.76
N MET A 61 2.34 14.79 -1.75
CA MET A 61 2.05 14.17 -0.44
C MET A 61 0.90 14.86 0.29
N SER A 62 0.73 16.18 0.15
CA SER A 62 -0.41 16.91 0.74
C SER A 62 -1.74 16.51 0.10
N ARG A 63 -1.75 16.26 -1.21
CA ARG A 63 -2.94 15.77 -1.92
C ARG A 63 -3.24 14.33 -1.53
N LEU A 64 -2.22 13.47 -1.54
CA LEU A 64 -2.35 12.06 -1.14
C LEU A 64 -2.89 11.95 0.28
N ALA A 65 -2.27 12.63 1.25
CA ALA A 65 -2.70 12.57 2.66
C ALA A 65 -4.18 12.93 2.86
N ARG A 66 -4.70 13.91 2.12
CA ARG A 66 -6.13 14.28 2.19
C ARG A 66 -7.01 13.20 1.57
N GLU A 67 -6.59 12.60 0.47
CA GLU A 67 -7.32 11.52 -0.19
C GLU A 67 -7.40 10.28 0.72
N GLU A 68 -6.29 9.87 1.33
CA GLU A 68 -6.28 8.71 2.25
C GLU A 68 -7.09 8.95 3.54
N LEU A 69 -7.16 10.20 4.02
CA LEU A 69 -8.07 10.52 5.14
C LEU A 69 -9.54 10.38 4.72
N VAL A 70 -9.89 10.68 3.47
CA VAL A 70 -11.24 10.42 2.94
C VAL A 70 -11.50 8.92 2.86
N HIS A 71 -10.54 8.11 2.39
CA HIS A 71 -10.68 6.64 2.39
C HIS A 71 -10.85 6.11 3.82
N HIS A 72 -10.02 6.56 4.76
CA HIS A 72 -10.12 6.21 6.18
C HIS A 72 -11.53 6.47 6.74
N GLU A 73 -12.09 7.66 6.49
CA GLU A 73 -13.45 8.01 6.90
C GLU A 73 -14.53 7.16 6.22
N GLN A 74 -14.31 6.77 4.95
CA GLN A 74 -15.22 5.87 4.24
C GLN A 74 -15.21 4.47 4.85
N VAL A 75 -14.04 3.89 5.14
CA VAL A 75 -13.94 2.59 5.81
C VAL A 75 -14.60 2.65 7.19
N MET A 76 -14.37 3.72 7.95
CA MET A 76 -15.02 3.93 9.25
C MET A 76 -16.56 3.96 9.16
N ARG A 77 -17.11 4.63 8.15
CA ARG A 77 -18.57 4.64 7.91
C ARG A 77 -19.09 3.25 7.55
N LEU A 78 -18.36 2.50 6.74
CA LEU A 78 -18.71 1.14 6.36
C LEU A 78 -18.69 0.20 7.58
N MET A 79 -17.64 0.27 8.40
CA MET A 79 -17.52 -0.47 9.66
C MET A 79 -18.70 -0.17 10.59
N LYS A 80 -19.05 1.11 10.75
CA LYS A 80 -20.22 1.53 11.55
C LYS A 80 -21.52 0.93 11.03
N LYS A 81 -21.74 0.94 9.70
CA LYS A 81 -22.92 0.34 9.08
C LYS A 81 -22.99 -1.17 9.31
N ARG A 82 -21.84 -1.84 9.29
CA ARG A 82 -21.69 -3.28 9.56
C ARG A 82 -21.62 -3.64 11.05
N LYS A 83 -21.73 -2.64 11.94
CA LYS A 83 -21.63 -2.81 13.41
C LYS A 83 -20.33 -3.48 13.86
N ILE A 84 -19.24 -3.24 13.13
CA ILE A 84 -17.91 -3.76 13.49
C ILE A 84 -17.34 -2.87 14.59
N GLU A 85 -17.02 -3.47 15.72
CA GLU A 85 -16.43 -2.76 16.86
C GLU A 85 -14.96 -2.43 16.62
N LEU A 86 -14.54 -1.26 17.08
CA LEU A 86 -13.13 -0.89 17.03
C LEU A 86 -12.34 -1.67 18.07
N ARG A 87 -11.29 -2.33 17.61
CA ARG A 87 -10.25 -2.90 18.46
C ARG A 87 -8.87 -2.57 17.93
N GLN A 88 -7.90 -2.66 18.82
CA GLN A 88 -6.50 -2.47 18.45
C GLN A 88 -5.99 -3.68 17.67
N LEU A 89 -5.28 -3.38 16.58
CA LEU A 89 -4.53 -4.36 15.81
C LEU A 89 -3.07 -3.92 15.78
N SER A 90 -2.14 -4.86 15.99
CA SER A 90 -0.73 -4.64 15.66
C SER A 90 -0.56 -4.37 14.17
N ALA A 91 0.45 -3.57 13.82
CA ALA A 91 0.82 -3.38 12.42
C ALA A 91 1.46 -4.66 11.86
N SER A 92 1.16 -4.98 10.60
CA SER A 92 1.80 -6.10 9.91
C SER A 92 3.31 -5.90 9.73
N ARG A 93 4.02 -7.01 9.48
CA ARG A 93 5.45 -7.01 9.13
C ARG A 93 5.77 -6.41 7.75
N TYR A 94 4.77 -6.13 6.92
CA TYR A 94 4.96 -5.78 5.50
C TYR A 94 5.72 -4.47 5.30
N ALA A 95 5.14 -3.34 5.70
CA ALA A 95 5.75 -2.03 5.47
C ALA A 95 7.09 -1.86 6.23
N SER A 96 7.20 -2.46 7.42
CA SER A 96 8.46 -2.48 8.17
C SER A 96 9.51 -3.37 7.50
N GLY A 97 9.11 -4.50 6.91
CA GLY A 97 9.95 -5.38 6.10
C GLY A 97 10.51 -4.67 4.87
N LEU A 98 9.67 -3.99 4.09
CA LEU A 98 10.12 -3.21 2.93
C LEU A 98 11.08 -2.08 3.30
N ARG A 99 10.87 -1.42 4.45
CA ARG A 99 11.78 -0.38 4.95
C ARG A 99 13.18 -0.91 5.27
N LYS A 100 13.37 -2.21 5.50
CA LYS A 100 14.70 -2.80 5.76
C LYS A 100 15.61 -2.78 4.52
N VAL A 101 15.03 -2.74 3.31
CA VAL A 101 15.79 -2.70 2.04
C VAL A 101 15.99 -1.27 1.51
N VAL A 102 15.63 -0.25 2.30
CA VAL A 102 15.85 1.16 1.99
C VAL A 102 17.26 1.57 2.42
N ARG A 103 18.02 2.18 1.51
CA ARG A 103 19.35 2.72 1.79
C ARG A 103 19.28 3.87 2.81
N SER A 104 20.34 4.03 3.60
CA SER A 104 20.34 4.93 4.76
C SER A 104 20.82 6.37 4.48
N HIS A 105 21.47 6.62 3.33
CA HIS A 105 22.05 7.92 2.97
C HIS A 105 21.27 8.64 1.88
N GLU A 106 21.30 9.97 1.89
CA GLU A 106 20.67 10.80 0.87
C GLU A 106 21.59 10.95 -0.37
N PRO A 107 21.05 11.18 -1.58
CA PRO A 107 19.61 11.32 -1.90
C PRO A 107 18.89 9.98 -2.13
N VAL A 108 19.62 8.87 -2.16
CA VAL A 108 19.05 7.55 -2.54
C VAL A 108 18.02 7.03 -1.53
N LYS A 109 18.09 7.44 -0.27
CA LYS A 109 17.07 7.13 0.74
C LYS A 109 15.69 7.65 0.36
N LEU A 110 15.59 8.87 -0.16
CA LEU A 110 14.32 9.41 -0.66
C LEU A 110 13.79 8.54 -1.81
N VAL A 111 14.63 8.25 -2.81
CA VAL A 111 14.26 7.45 -3.98
C VAL A 111 13.75 6.07 -3.56
N ASP A 112 14.50 5.37 -2.70
CA ASP A 112 14.10 4.06 -2.16
C ASP A 112 12.78 4.12 -1.39
N THR A 113 12.56 5.18 -0.61
CA THR A 113 11.31 5.37 0.13
C THR A 113 10.12 5.55 -0.80
N LEU A 114 10.29 6.30 -1.89
CA LEU A 114 9.24 6.51 -2.90
C LEU A 114 8.95 5.23 -3.68
N VAL A 115 9.96 4.43 -4.01
CA VAL A 115 9.76 3.11 -4.64
C VAL A 115 9.00 2.18 -3.69
N VAL A 116 9.35 2.14 -2.39
CA VAL A 116 8.57 1.38 -1.39
C VAL A 116 7.12 1.85 -1.33
N GLY A 117 6.87 3.16 -1.37
CA GLY A 117 5.51 3.70 -1.49
C GLY A 117 4.77 3.14 -2.71
N ALA A 118 5.41 3.17 -3.88
CA ALA A 118 4.83 2.60 -5.11
C ALA A 118 4.45 1.11 -4.97
N PHE A 119 5.27 0.28 -4.31
CA PHE A 119 4.94 -1.13 -4.05
C PHE A 119 3.76 -1.32 -3.11
N ILE A 120 3.64 -0.48 -2.07
CA ILE A 120 2.51 -0.55 -1.14
C ILE A 120 1.19 -0.26 -1.87
N GLU A 121 1.12 0.84 -2.63
CA GLU A 121 -0.09 1.21 -3.39
C GLU A 121 -0.41 0.20 -4.49
N ALA A 122 0.61 -0.28 -5.22
CA ALA A 122 0.43 -1.29 -6.27
C ALA A 122 -0.14 -2.59 -5.69
N ARG A 123 0.38 -3.06 -4.55
CA ARG A 123 -0.14 -4.25 -3.88
C ARG A 123 -1.54 -4.03 -3.32
N SER A 124 -1.84 -2.86 -2.77
CA SER A 124 -3.20 -2.52 -2.31
C SER A 124 -4.20 -2.64 -3.45
N CYS A 125 -3.89 -2.04 -4.60
CA CYS A 125 -4.72 -2.13 -5.79
C CYS A 125 -4.94 -3.59 -6.24
N GLU A 126 -3.88 -4.39 -6.33
CA GLU A 126 -4.00 -5.79 -6.76
C GLU A 126 -4.76 -6.66 -5.76
N ARG A 127 -4.64 -6.41 -4.44
CA ARG A 127 -5.42 -7.11 -3.41
C ARG A 127 -6.90 -6.73 -3.43
N PHE A 128 -7.23 -5.45 -3.64
CA PHE A 128 -8.61 -5.05 -3.85
C PHE A 128 -9.21 -5.75 -5.06
N GLU A 129 -8.48 -5.78 -6.18
CA GLU A 129 -8.92 -6.46 -7.41
C GLU A 129 -9.15 -7.95 -7.16
N ALA A 130 -8.23 -8.62 -6.45
CA ALA A 130 -8.36 -10.03 -6.10
C ALA A 130 -9.57 -10.32 -5.19
N LEU A 131 -9.94 -9.38 -4.30
CA LEU A 131 -11.07 -9.56 -3.37
C LEU A 131 -12.43 -9.31 -4.02
N VAL A 132 -12.55 -8.27 -4.86
CA VAL A 132 -13.85 -7.78 -5.39
C VAL A 132 -14.80 -8.89 -5.88
N PRO A 133 -14.34 -9.92 -6.64
CA PRO A 133 -15.22 -10.99 -7.13
C PRO A 133 -15.87 -11.86 -6.04
N HIS A 134 -15.35 -11.81 -4.81
CA HIS A 134 -15.75 -12.68 -3.70
C HIS A 134 -16.54 -11.95 -2.60
N LEU A 135 -16.71 -10.64 -2.72
CA LEU A 135 -17.34 -9.80 -1.70
C LEU A 135 -18.82 -9.59 -1.99
N ASP A 136 -19.56 -9.20 -0.95
CA ASP A 136 -20.93 -8.72 -1.14
C ASP A 136 -20.97 -7.43 -1.98
N GLU A 137 -22.13 -7.11 -2.54
CA GLU A 137 -22.29 -6.00 -3.50
C GLU A 137 -21.82 -4.65 -2.95
N GLU A 138 -22.07 -4.34 -1.67
CA GLU A 138 -21.68 -3.05 -1.09
C GLU A 138 -20.17 -2.95 -0.91
N LEU A 139 -19.56 -3.97 -0.29
CA LEU A 139 -18.12 -3.98 -0.05
C LEU A 139 -17.32 -4.11 -1.36
N GLY A 140 -17.79 -4.94 -2.29
CA GLY A 140 -17.21 -5.09 -3.62
C GLY A 140 -17.24 -3.79 -4.42
N LYS A 141 -18.37 -3.07 -4.44
CA LYS A 141 -18.46 -1.74 -5.09
C LYS A 141 -17.52 -0.73 -4.44
N PHE A 142 -17.41 -0.74 -3.11
CA PHE A 142 -16.51 0.14 -2.38
C PHE A 142 -15.05 -0.14 -2.76
N TYR A 143 -14.58 -1.38 -2.67
CA TYR A 143 -13.20 -1.77 -3.01
C TYR A 143 -12.87 -1.54 -4.49
N PHE A 144 -13.82 -1.82 -5.39
CA PHE A 144 -13.64 -1.51 -6.81
C PHE A 144 -13.45 0.01 -7.04
N GLY A 145 -14.15 0.85 -6.28
CA GLY A 145 -13.99 2.30 -6.33
C GLY A 145 -12.61 2.80 -5.93
N LEU A 146 -11.93 2.08 -5.03
CA LEU A 146 -10.57 2.43 -4.56
C LEU A 146 -9.48 2.07 -5.58
N LEU A 147 -9.70 1.09 -6.46
CA LEU A 147 -8.69 0.66 -7.45
C LEU A 147 -8.10 1.82 -8.25
N LYS A 148 -8.96 2.79 -8.63
CA LYS A 148 -8.53 3.94 -9.43
C LYS A 148 -7.67 4.92 -8.62
N SER A 149 -7.94 5.13 -7.33
CA SER A 149 -7.10 6.00 -6.50
C SER A 149 -5.75 5.34 -6.23
N GLU A 150 -5.75 4.07 -5.83
CA GLU A 150 -4.54 3.26 -5.59
C GLU A 150 -3.61 3.23 -6.82
N ALA A 151 -4.17 2.97 -8.01
CA ALA A 151 -3.39 3.00 -9.24
C ALA A 151 -2.77 4.38 -9.52
N ARG A 152 -3.46 5.49 -9.18
CA ARG A 152 -2.91 6.85 -9.31
C ARG A 152 -1.83 7.11 -8.26
N HIS A 153 -2.00 6.63 -7.03
CA HIS A 153 -0.99 6.78 -5.97
C HIS A 153 0.29 6.03 -6.32
N PHE A 154 0.18 4.77 -6.76
CA PHE A 154 1.27 3.98 -7.32
C PHE A 154 2.05 4.77 -8.39
N GLN A 155 1.34 5.26 -9.40
CA GLN A 155 1.96 6.02 -10.48
C GLN A 155 2.57 7.34 -9.98
N GLY A 156 1.94 7.99 -9.00
CA GLY A 156 2.44 9.23 -8.39
C GLY A 156 3.77 9.02 -7.67
N TYR A 157 3.86 8.01 -6.80
CA TYR A 157 5.09 7.65 -6.12
C TYR A 157 6.21 7.31 -7.10
N LEU A 158 5.91 6.48 -8.11
CA LEU A 158 6.92 6.04 -9.07
C LEU A 158 7.42 7.20 -9.96
N LYS A 159 6.53 8.11 -10.39
CA LYS A 159 6.93 9.33 -11.11
C LYS A 159 7.85 10.20 -10.26
N LEU A 160 7.53 10.36 -8.98
CA LEU A 160 8.34 11.16 -8.08
C LEU A 160 9.71 10.52 -7.82
N ALA A 161 9.79 9.18 -7.76
CA ALA A 161 11.06 8.47 -7.68
C ALA A 161 11.94 8.77 -8.92
N TYR A 162 11.39 8.66 -10.14
CA TYR A 162 12.09 9.01 -11.38
C TYR A 162 12.44 10.48 -11.53
N GLN A 163 11.77 11.38 -10.80
CA GLN A 163 12.12 12.79 -10.77
C GLN A 163 13.35 13.07 -9.89
N TYR A 164 13.53 12.32 -8.80
CA TYR A 164 14.61 12.54 -7.84
C TYR A 164 15.80 11.58 -7.97
N GLY A 165 15.69 10.54 -8.80
CA GLY A 165 16.72 9.51 -8.97
C GLY A 165 17.09 9.24 -10.42
N ASP A 166 18.25 8.61 -10.62
CA ASP A 166 18.66 8.12 -11.93
C ASP A 166 17.86 6.87 -12.32
N ALA A 167 17.48 6.77 -13.59
CA ALA A 167 16.63 5.68 -14.07
C ALA A 167 17.27 4.29 -13.92
N LYS A 168 18.60 4.17 -14.02
CA LYS A 168 19.30 2.89 -13.83
C LYS A 168 19.34 2.50 -12.36
N ASP A 169 19.55 3.47 -11.47
CA ASP A 169 19.51 3.22 -10.02
C ASP A 169 18.10 2.80 -9.59
N ILE A 170 17.06 3.50 -10.07
CA ILE A 170 15.66 3.16 -9.76
C ILE A 170 15.30 1.76 -10.23
N ALA A 171 15.76 1.33 -11.41
CA ALA A 171 15.53 -0.04 -11.88
C ALA A 171 16.08 -1.08 -10.88
N GLN A 172 17.30 -0.87 -10.37
CA GLN A 172 17.89 -1.76 -9.36
C GLN A 172 17.13 -1.75 -8.03
N VAL A 173 16.62 -0.58 -7.63
CA VAL A 173 15.79 -0.45 -6.43
C VAL A 173 14.48 -1.19 -6.60
N ILE A 174 13.82 -1.05 -7.76
CA ILE A 174 12.59 -1.76 -8.08
C ILE A 174 12.82 -3.27 -7.99
N ASP A 175 13.89 -3.79 -8.59
CA ASP A 175 14.19 -5.23 -8.55
C ASP A 175 14.43 -5.71 -7.11
N ARG A 176 15.19 -4.95 -6.32
CA ARG A 176 15.46 -5.27 -4.91
C ARG A 176 14.19 -5.26 -4.05
N VAL A 177 13.36 -4.23 -4.20
CA VAL A 177 12.11 -4.10 -3.44
C VAL A 177 11.09 -5.13 -3.90
N ARG A 178 11.01 -5.44 -5.21
CA ARG A 178 10.13 -6.48 -5.76
C ARG A 178 10.41 -7.84 -5.15
N ALA A 179 11.69 -8.23 -5.06
CA ALA A 179 12.07 -9.51 -4.47
C ALA A 179 11.66 -9.61 -2.98
N ALA A 180 11.92 -8.54 -2.21
CA ALA A 180 11.54 -8.49 -0.80
C ALA A 180 10.02 -8.45 -0.59
N GLU A 181 9.30 -7.72 -1.46
CA GLU A 181 7.84 -7.63 -1.45
C GLU A 181 7.20 -8.98 -1.74
N GLN A 182 7.65 -9.66 -2.79
CA GLN A 182 7.18 -11.00 -3.14
C GLN A 182 7.37 -11.98 -1.98
N GLU A 183 8.55 -12.01 -1.35
CA GLU A 183 8.81 -12.87 -0.20
C GLU A 183 7.85 -12.58 0.96
N LEU A 184 7.57 -11.30 1.26
CA LEU A 184 6.63 -10.92 2.33
C LEU A 184 5.18 -11.35 2.04
N ILE A 185 4.78 -11.38 0.77
CA ILE A 185 3.42 -11.74 0.33
C ILE A 185 3.23 -13.26 0.28
N GLU A 186 4.22 -14.00 -0.22
CA GLU A 186 4.11 -15.45 -0.44
C GLU A 186 4.45 -16.27 0.80
N SER A 187 5.31 -15.77 1.69
CA SER A 187 5.71 -16.54 2.88
C SER A 187 4.60 -16.61 3.93
N PRO A 188 4.58 -17.67 4.76
CA PRO A 188 3.63 -17.79 5.86
C PRO A 188 3.68 -16.60 6.82
N ASP A 189 2.53 -16.23 7.35
CA ASP A 189 2.36 -15.16 8.33
C ASP A 189 1.54 -15.65 9.53
N VAL A 190 1.87 -15.13 10.71
CA VAL A 190 1.19 -15.52 11.96
C VAL A 190 -0.08 -14.71 12.20
N GLU A 191 -0.20 -13.56 11.55
CA GLU A 191 -1.33 -12.66 11.70
C GLU A 191 -1.94 -12.32 10.33
N PHE A 192 -3.27 -12.32 10.27
CA PHE A 192 -3.98 -11.84 9.10
C PHE A 192 -4.07 -10.30 9.12
N ARG A 193 -3.58 -9.66 8.06
CA ARG A 193 -3.61 -8.21 7.83
C ARG A 193 -3.83 -7.92 6.36
N PHE A 194 -4.17 -6.69 6.02
CA PHE A 194 -4.41 -6.30 4.63
C PHE A 194 -3.19 -6.58 3.73
N HIS A 195 -1.97 -6.37 4.26
CA HIS A 195 -0.73 -6.71 3.55
C HIS A 195 0.04 -7.90 4.17
N SER A 196 -0.58 -8.79 4.94
CA SER A 196 0.11 -9.96 5.50
C SER A 196 0.52 -10.96 4.40
N GLY A 197 1.47 -11.85 4.73
CA GLY A 197 1.67 -13.08 3.97
C GLY A 197 0.49 -14.04 4.09
N VAL A 198 0.65 -15.29 3.66
CA VAL A 198 -0.39 -16.32 3.77
C VAL A 198 -0.56 -16.74 5.24
N PRO A 199 -1.72 -16.49 5.88
CA PRO A 199 -1.90 -16.87 7.27
C PRO A 199 -1.75 -18.39 7.46
N ALA A 200 -0.97 -18.80 8.46
CA ALA A 200 -0.74 -20.20 8.83
C ALA A 200 -1.88 -20.79 9.66
#